data_AF-A0A832MUF2-F1
#
_entry.id   AF-A0A832MUF2-F1
#
_cell.length_a   1.000
_cell.length_b   1.000
_cell.length_c   1.000
_cell.angle_alpha   90.00
_cell.angle_beta   90.00
_cell.angle_gamma   90.00
#
_symmetry.space_group_name_H-M   'P 1'
#
loop_
_entity.id
_entity.type
_entity.pdbx_description
1 polymer ?
#
loop_
_entity_poly.entity_id
_entity_poly.type
_entity_poly.pdbx_seq_one_letter_code
_entity_poly.pdbx_strand_id
1 'polypeptide(L)'
;MNRRNFIYSAGAVVTASSLPFYFFNTTSTAKNLPKRPDPKKFKEPVLKGIALGVNAPNPHNTQAWKFQLLSENEMLFFVDKSRLLTATDPTARQIHIGCGCFLECMQLGMQRAGYTTTLRYFVEGDYQPKDIGIKPIAHITFSETNTPKVTAISDYIYQRKTSRLQYKGTISDEAFKTLLE
;
A
#
# COMPACT_ATOMS: atom_id res chain seq x y z
N MET A 1 20.53 -17.11 31.16
CA MET A 1 19.24 -17.84 31.05
C MET A 1 18.94 -18.07 29.57
N ASN A 2 18.86 -19.34 29.14
CA ASN A 2 18.87 -19.71 27.72
C ASN A 2 17.45 -19.65 27.14
N ARG A 3 17.16 -18.67 26.26
CA ARG A 3 15.80 -18.34 25.74
C ARG A 3 15.04 -19.53 25.15
N ARG A 4 15.74 -20.55 24.64
CA ARG A 4 15.13 -21.76 24.08
C ARG A 4 14.43 -22.62 25.13
N ASN A 5 14.98 -22.75 26.34
CA ASN A 5 14.44 -23.67 27.34
C ASN A 5 13.16 -23.14 28.01
N PHE A 6 12.99 -21.81 28.03
CA PHE A 6 11.80 -21.16 28.60
C PHE A 6 10.54 -21.38 27.76
N ILE A 7 10.68 -21.43 26.42
CA ILE A 7 9.54 -21.66 25.51
C ILE A 7 9.05 -23.11 25.61
N TYR A 8 9.97 -24.07 25.78
CA TYR A 8 9.60 -25.48 25.97
C TYR A 8 8.93 -25.74 27.32
N SER A 9 9.35 -25.07 28.39
CA SER A 9 8.76 -25.28 29.72
C SER A 9 7.41 -24.58 29.91
N ALA A 10 7.17 -23.44 29.26
CA ALA A 10 5.89 -22.72 29.36
C ALA A 10 4.76 -23.36 28.52
N GLY A 11 5.09 -24.08 27.44
CA GLY A 11 4.09 -24.67 26.54
C GLY A 11 3.48 -25.99 27.02
N ALA A 12 4.07 -26.67 28.01
CA ALA A 12 3.70 -28.05 28.38
C ALA A 12 2.66 -28.18 29.50
N VAL A 13 2.23 -27.09 30.16
CA VAL A 13 1.47 -27.17 31.43
C VAL A 13 0.03 -26.67 31.36
N VAL A 14 -0.46 -26.19 30.21
CA VAL A 14 -1.86 -25.70 30.12
C VAL A 14 -2.72 -26.65 29.26
N THR A 15 -3.49 -27.46 29.98
CA THR A 15 -4.80 -28.06 29.62
C THR A 15 -4.84 -29.18 28.57
N ALA A 16 -4.70 -30.43 29.01
CA ALA A 16 -4.91 -31.64 28.21
C ALA A 16 -6.29 -32.31 28.40
N SER A 17 -7.28 -31.69 29.06
CA SER A 17 -8.51 -32.42 29.46
C SER A 17 -9.85 -31.71 29.29
N SER A 18 -9.96 -30.57 28.58
CA SER A 18 -11.26 -29.91 28.38
C SER A 18 -11.42 -29.09 27.09
N LEU A 19 -10.86 -29.54 25.97
CA LEU A 19 -11.08 -28.90 24.65
C LEU A 19 -11.63 -29.84 23.54
N PRO A 20 -12.66 -30.68 23.77
CA PRO A 20 -13.53 -31.08 22.68
C PRO A 20 -14.69 -30.08 22.59
N PHE A 21 -14.69 -29.14 21.63
CA PHE A 21 -15.88 -28.53 20.97
C PHE A 21 -15.65 -27.17 20.26
N TYR A 22 -14.47 -26.56 20.29
CA TYR A 22 -14.21 -25.28 19.58
C TYR A 22 -13.31 -25.36 18.34
N PHE A 23 -13.13 -26.55 17.76
CA PHE A 23 -12.71 -26.64 16.36
C PHE A 23 -13.95 -26.52 15.45
N PHE A 24 -14.60 -25.34 15.50
CA PHE A 24 -15.48 -24.94 14.42
C PHE A 24 -14.64 -24.84 13.14
N ASN A 25 -15.06 -25.58 12.13
CA ASN A 25 -14.64 -25.56 10.74
C ASN A 25 -14.05 -24.20 10.30
N THR A 26 -12.73 -24.05 10.39
CA THR A 26 -12.02 -23.16 9.47
C THR A 26 -11.52 -24.05 8.34
N THR A 27 -12.39 -24.29 7.36
CA THR A 27 -11.92 -24.71 6.04
C THR A 27 -10.98 -23.61 5.57
N SER A 28 -9.68 -23.89 5.69
CA SER A 28 -8.58 -23.03 5.27
C SER A 28 -8.61 -22.89 3.73
N THR A 29 -9.48 -22.02 3.24
CA THR A 29 -9.49 -21.51 1.87
C THR A 29 -8.45 -20.40 1.68
N ALA A 30 -7.77 -19.97 2.75
CA ALA A 30 -6.81 -18.87 2.73
C ALA A 30 -5.46 -19.17 2.07
N LYS A 31 -5.17 -20.44 1.73
CA LYS A 31 -3.83 -20.83 1.22
C LYS A 31 -3.49 -20.31 -0.18
N ASN A 32 -4.47 -19.83 -0.95
CA ASN A 32 -4.29 -19.40 -2.35
C ASN A 32 -4.90 -18.03 -2.68
N LEU A 33 -5.13 -17.15 -1.70
CA LEU A 33 -5.52 -15.78 -2.02
C LEU A 33 -4.30 -15.02 -2.58
N PRO A 34 -4.42 -14.34 -3.73
CA PRO A 34 -3.33 -13.53 -4.26
C PRO A 34 -2.94 -12.45 -3.24
N LYS A 35 -1.63 -12.31 -2.97
CA LYS A 35 -1.11 -11.36 -1.97
C LYS A 35 -1.47 -9.89 -2.24
N ARG A 36 -1.84 -9.57 -3.48
CA ARG A 36 -2.16 -8.22 -3.97
C ARG A 36 -3.41 -8.30 -4.86
N PRO A 37 -4.26 -7.25 -4.86
CA PRO A 37 -5.39 -7.18 -5.76
C PRO A 37 -4.92 -7.14 -7.22
N ASP A 38 -5.64 -7.82 -8.10
CA ASP A 38 -5.39 -7.80 -9.54
C ASP A 38 -6.22 -6.67 -10.16
N PRO A 39 -5.59 -5.60 -10.70
CA PRO A 39 -6.30 -4.47 -11.28
C PRO A 39 -7.18 -4.86 -12.47
N LYS A 40 -6.88 -5.96 -13.17
CA LYS A 40 -7.67 -6.42 -14.33
C LYS A 40 -9.05 -6.94 -13.93
N LYS A 41 -9.28 -7.24 -12.65
CA LYS A 41 -10.57 -7.72 -12.14
C LYS A 41 -11.56 -6.59 -11.87
N PHE A 42 -11.11 -5.34 -11.88
CA PHE A 42 -11.95 -4.18 -11.62
C PHE A 42 -12.29 -3.47 -12.93
N LYS A 43 -13.59 -3.20 -13.12
CA LYS A 43 -14.08 -2.41 -14.26
C LYS A 43 -13.91 -0.92 -13.99
N GLU A 44 -14.23 -0.53 -12.76
CA GLU A 44 -14.23 0.83 -12.25
C GLU A 44 -12.78 1.36 -12.15
N PRO A 45 -12.43 2.45 -12.85
CA PRO A 45 -11.10 3.03 -12.81
C PRO A 45 -10.61 3.37 -11.40
N VAL A 46 -11.48 3.82 -10.49
CA VAL A 46 -11.09 4.08 -9.09
C VAL A 46 -10.59 2.83 -8.38
N LEU A 47 -11.26 1.68 -8.55
CA LEU A 47 -10.85 0.42 -7.91
C LEU A 47 -9.57 -0.14 -8.55
N LYS A 48 -9.43 0.02 -9.86
CA LYS A 48 -8.20 -0.30 -10.60
C LYS A 48 -7.01 0.52 -10.10
N GLY A 49 -7.21 1.84 -9.96
CA GLY A 49 -6.22 2.76 -9.42
C GLY A 49 -5.81 2.39 -7.99
N ILE A 50 -6.78 2.10 -7.13
CA ILE A 50 -6.50 1.62 -5.76
C ILE A 50 -5.68 0.33 -5.79
N ALA A 51 -6.08 -0.66 -6.60
CA ALA A 51 -5.37 -1.95 -6.71
C ALA A 51 -3.91 -1.79 -7.15
N LEU A 52 -3.61 -0.80 -7.99
CA LEU A 52 -2.24 -0.44 -8.38
C LEU A 52 -1.51 0.29 -7.26
N GLY A 53 -2.13 1.32 -6.68
CA GLY A 53 -1.55 2.16 -5.64
C GLY A 53 -1.19 1.41 -4.36
N VAL A 54 -2.00 0.43 -3.92
CA VAL A 54 -1.74 -0.34 -2.69
C VAL A 54 -0.45 -1.15 -2.74
N ASN A 55 0.16 -1.30 -3.92
CA ASN A 55 1.48 -1.90 -4.02
C ASN A 55 2.55 -1.02 -3.38
N ALA A 56 2.35 0.29 -3.23
CA ALA A 56 3.33 1.22 -2.70
C ALA A 56 3.87 0.83 -1.31
N PRO A 57 5.16 1.06 -1.04
CA PRO A 57 5.69 0.87 0.30
C PRO A 57 5.09 1.91 1.25
N ASN A 58 4.93 1.54 2.51
CA ASN A 58 4.40 2.41 3.55
C ASN A 58 5.11 2.11 4.89
N PRO A 59 5.30 3.09 5.79
CA PRO A 59 5.92 2.88 7.09
C PRO A 59 5.28 1.73 7.85
N HIS A 60 6.10 0.78 8.30
CA HIS A 60 5.68 -0.46 8.95
C HIS A 60 4.59 -1.25 8.19
N ASN A 61 4.43 -0.97 6.89
CA ASN A 61 3.38 -1.49 6.03
C ASN A 61 1.96 -1.31 6.61
N THR A 62 1.71 -0.23 7.37
CA THR A 62 0.40 0.05 7.99
C THR A 62 -0.70 0.26 6.95
N GLN A 63 -0.32 0.72 5.76
CA GLN A 63 -1.22 0.98 4.63
C GLN A 63 -2.32 1.95 5.06
N ALA A 64 -1.92 3.11 5.58
CA ALA A 64 -2.81 4.15 6.10
C ALA A 64 -3.56 4.93 5.00
N TRP A 65 -4.20 4.20 4.09
CA TRP A 65 -4.93 4.72 2.94
C TRP A 65 -6.43 4.73 3.25
N LYS A 66 -7.10 5.86 3.04
CA LYS A 66 -8.57 5.93 3.12
C LYS A 66 -9.11 6.69 1.91
N PHE A 67 -10.19 6.18 1.34
CA PHE A 67 -10.78 6.73 0.12
C PHE A 67 -12.26 7.04 0.33
N GLN A 68 -12.72 8.12 -0.28
CA GLN A 68 -14.13 8.39 -0.51
C GLN A 68 -14.37 8.34 -2.01
N LEU A 69 -15.14 7.36 -2.48
CA LEU A 69 -15.49 7.24 -3.89
C LEU A 69 -16.62 8.23 -4.20
N LEU A 70 -16.40 9.10 -5.18
CA LEU A 70 -17.39 10.07 -5.64
C LEU A 70 -18.13 9.56 -6.88
N SER A 71 -17.44 8.80 -7.73
CA SER A 71 -17.99 8.07 -8.88
C SER A 71 -17.08 6.89 -9.25
N GLU A 72 -17.37 6.19 -10.36
CA GLU A 72 -16.49 5.13 -10.89
C GLU A 72 -15.10 5.63 -11.30
N ASN A 73 -14.96 6.93 -11.59
CA ASN A 73 -13.75 7.54 -12.13
C ASN A 73 -13.15 8.62 -11.21
N GLU A 74 -13.75 8.86 -10.05
CA GLU A 74 -13.39 9.97 -9.18
C GLU A 74 -13.41 9.59 -7.71
N MET A 75 -12.37 9.97 -6.98
CA MET A 75 -12.26 9.73 -5.55
C MET A 75 -11.47 10.82 -4.83
N LEU A 76 -11.77 10.99 -3.54
CA LEU A 76 -10.94 11.72 -2.60
C LEU A 76 -10.06 10.74 -1.82
N PHE A 77 -8.80 11.11 -1.61
CA PHE A 77 -7.82 10.33 -0.88
C PHE A 77 -7.44 11.03 0.42
N PHE A 78 -7.47 10.26 1.50
CA PHE A 78 -7.22 10.69 2.86
C PHE A 78 -6.17 9.78 3.50
N VAL A 79 -5.51 10.30 4.54
CA VAL A 79 -4.76 9.48 5.49
C VAL A 79 -5.73 8.75 6.41
N ASP A 80 -5.59 7.44 6.58
CA ASP A 80 -6.35 6.71 7.60
C ASP A 80 -5.76 6.98 9.00
N LYS A 81 -6.43 7.86 9.75
CA LYS A 81 -6.01 8.25 11.11
C LYS A 81 -5.90 7.06 12.08
N SER A 82 -6.67 5.99 11.87
CA SER A 82 -6.65 4.80 12.73
C SER A 82 -5.37 3.97 12.60
N ARG A 83 -4.58 4.23 11.54
CA ARG A 83 -3.35 3.50 11.19
C ARG A 83 -2.09 4.33 11.40
N LEU A 84 -2.19 5.47 12.08
CA LEU A 84 -1.05 6.31 12.38
C LEU A 84 -0.11 5.66 13.39
N LEU A 85 1.18 5.97 13.23
CA LEU A 85 2.25 5.47 14.08
C LEU A 85 2.64 6.54 15.10
N THR A 86 1.79 6.82 16.07
CA THR A 86 1.96 7.94 17.01
C THR A 86 3.28 7.94 17.78
N ALA A 87 3.86 6.76 18.02
CA ALA A 87 5.13 6.62 18.72
C ALA A 87 6.37 6.80 17.82
N THR A 88 6.33 6.37 16.55
CA THR A 88 7.51 6.36 15.65
C THR A 88 7.44 7.40 14.54
N ASP A 89 6.25 7.96 14.28
CA ASP A 89 5.98 9.01 13.30
C ASP A 89 4.94 10.00 13.87
N PRO A 90 5.29 10.75 14.95
CA PRO A 90 4.33 11.59 15.69
C PRO A 90 3.71 12.72 14.86
N THR A 91 4.42 13.21 13.84
CA THR A 91 3.91 14.22 12.89
C THR A 91 3.25 13.61 11.66
N ALA A 92 3.14 12.28 11.59
CA ALA A 92 2.67 11.52 10.44
C ALA A 92 3.46 11.80 9.14
N ARG A 93 4.68 12.34 9.22
CA ARG A 93 5.47 12.73 8.05
C ARG A 93 5.78 11.54 7.16
N GLN A 94 6.19 10.42 7.76
CA GLN A 94 6.51 9.21 7.00
C GLN A 94 5.25 8.62 6.35
N ILE A 95 4.12 8.66 7.04
CA ILE A 95 2.83 8.23 6.49
C ILE A 95 2.48 9.06 5.24
N HIS A 96 2.62 10.39 5.28
CA HIS A 96 2.36 11.25 4.13
C HIS A 96 3.32 10.97 2.96
N ILE A 97 4.60 10.70 3.23
CA ILE A 97 5.55 10.24 2.19
C ILE A 97 5.04 8.94 1.54
N GLY A 98 4.59 7.99 2.36
CA GLY A 98 3.97 6.77 1.87
C GLY A 98 2.73 7.04 0.99
N CYS A 99 1.90 8.02 1.36
CA CYS A 99 0.75 8.43 0.55
C CYS A 99 1.18 9.01 -0.81
N GLY A 100 2.28 9.78 -0.85
CA GLY A 100 2.90 10.21 -2.11
C GLY A 100 3.34 9.02 -2.96
N CYS A 101 4.01 8.02 -2.36
CA CYS A 101 4.38 6.80 -3.07
C CYS A 101 3.16 6.01 -3.59
N PHE A 102 2.05 6.00 -2.86
CA PHE A 102 0.78 5.42 -3.31
C PHE A 102 0.29 6.10 -4.58
N LEU A 103 0.23 7.43 -4.57
CA LEU A 103 -0.26 8.22 -5.71
C LEU A 103 0.60 8.00 -6.95
N GLU A 104 1.92 7.97 -6.79
CA GLU A 104 2.86 7.70 -7.88
C GLU A 104 2.69 6.29 -8.45
N CYS A 105 2.63 5.26 -7.60
CA CYS A 105 2.40 3.88 -8.06
C CYS A 105 1.06 3.74 -8.80
N MET A 106 0.02 4.39 -8.29
CA MET A 106 -1.31 4.42 -8.91
C MET A 106 -1.24 5.09 -10.29
N GLN A 107 -0.66 6.29 -10.37
CA GLN A 107 -0.56 7.06 -11.63
C GLN A 107 0.21 6.30 -12.70
N LEU A 108 1.41 5.78 -12.37
CA LEU A 108 2.23 4.98 -13.28
C LEU A 108 1.51 3.71 -13.74
N GLY A 109 0.83 3.03 -12.82
CA GLY A 109 0.04 1.85 -13.13
C GLY A 109 -1.15 2.14 -14.04
N MET A 110 -1.84 3.25 -13.80
CA MET A 110 -3.03 3.65 -14.55
C MET A 110 -2.68 4.11 -15.96
N GLN A 111 -1.52 4.75 -16.15
CA GLN A 111 -0.97 5.05 -17.48
C GLN A 111 -0.86 3.77 -18.32
N ARG A 112 -0.26 2.70 -17.78
CA ARG A 112 -0.19 1.40 -18.48
C ARG A 112 -1.57 0.79 -18.75
N ALA A 113 -2.54 1.05 -17.87
CA ALA A 113 -3.89 0.56 -18.01
C ALA A 113 -4.72 1.36 -19.02
N GLY A 114 -4.14 2.36 -19.71
CA GLY A 114 -4.83 3.18 -20.71
C GLY A 114 -5.57 4.37 -20.11
N TYR A 115 -5.18 4.86 -18.93
CA TYR A 115 -5.81 6.00 -18.26
C TYR A 115 -4.83 7.15 -18.01
N THR A 116 -5.32 8.36 -18.19
CA THR A 116 -4.73 9.56 -17.61
C THR A 116 -5.25 9.73 -16.19
N THR A 117 -4.36 10.06 -15.26
CA THR A 117 -4.71 10.38 -13.88
C THR A 117 -4.49 11.88 -13.65
N THR A 118 -5.50 12.58 -13.16
CA THR A 118 -5.37 13.97 -12.71
C THR A 118 -5.39 13.99 -11.19
N LEU A 119 -4.36 14.60 -10.60
CA LEU A 119 -4.20 14.75 -9.16
C LEU A 119 -4.28 16.23 -8.80
N ARG A 120 -5.18 16.58 -7.88
CA ARG A 120 -5.18 17.89 -7.21
C ARG A 120 -4.93 17.68 -5.74
N TYR A 121 -3.84 18.25 -5.22
CA TYR A 121 -3.46 18.11 -3.82
C TYR A 121 -4.15 19.14 -2.95
N PHE A 122 -4.47 18.76 -1.71
CA PHE A 122 -4.97 19.66 -0.66
C PHE A 122 -6.13 20.56 -1.14
N VAL A 123 -7.15 19.96 -1.76
CA VAL A 123 -8.26 20.68 -2.41
C VAL A 123 -9.13 21.51 -1.46
N GLU A 124 -9.01 21.27 -0.15
CA GLU A 124 -9.71 22.03 0.91
C GLU A 124 -8.79 23.09 1.58
N GLY A 125 -7.80 23.58 0.81
CA GLY A 125 -6.86 24.61 1.25
C GLY A 125 -5.77 24.09 2.18
N ASP A 126 -5.33 24.94 3.10
CA ASP A 126 -4.23 24.60 4.02
C ASP A 126 -4.49 23.30 4.77
N TYR A 127 -3.46 22.45 4.79
CA TYR A 127 -3.48 21.14 5.42
C TYR A 127 -2.50 21.12 6.59
N GLN A 128 -3.05 21.05 7.80
CA GLN A 128 -2.31 21.10 9.06
C GLN A 128 -2.39 19.75 9.79
N PRO A 129 -1.54 19.49 10.81
CA PRO A 129 -1.58 18.24 11.55
C PRO A 129 -2.95 17.87 12.16
N LYS A 130 -3.77 18.86 12.51
CA LYS A 130 -5.14 18.66 13.01
C LYS A 130 -6.10 18.09 11.95
N ASP A 131 -5.80 18.29 10.68
CA ASP A 131 -6.65 17.92 9.54
C ASP A 131 -6.43 16.47 9.07
N ILE A 132 -5.42 15.78 9.64
CA ILE A 132 -5.04 14.42 9.23
C ILE A 132 -6.22 13.46 9.41
N GLY A 133 -6.65 12.88 8.29
CA GLY A 133 -7.78 11.95 8.20
C GLY A 133 -9.17 12.59 8.28
N ILE A 134 -9.22 13.93 8.32
CA ILE A 134 -10.45 14.73 8.21
C ILE A 134 -10.54 15.32 6.82
N LYS A 135 -9.48 16.02 6.38
CA LYS A 135 -9.40 16.62 5.04
C LYS A 135 -8.75 15.65 4.04
N PRO A 136 -9.14 15.68 2.76
CA PRO A 136 -8.46 14.92 1.72
C PRO A 136 -7.09 15.52 1.41
N ILE A 137 -6.11 14.65 1.21
CA ILE A 137 -4.76 15.04 0.75
C ILE A 137 -4.70 15.12 -0.78
N ALA A 138 -5.58 14.41 -1.49
CA ALA A 138 -5.68 14.49 -2.93
C ALA A 138 -7.12 14.25 -3.42
N HIS A 139 -7.48 14.93 -4.50
CA HIS A 139 -8.62 14.63 -5.34
C HIS A 139 -8.12 14.03 -6.65
N ILE A 140 -8.68 12.88 -7.01
CA ILE A 140 -8.16 12.00 -8.05
C ILE A 140 -9.27 11.76 -9.06
N THR A 141 -8.99 12.03 -10.33
CA THR A 141 -9.89 11.67 -11.44
C THR A 141 -9.14 10.86 -12.50
N PHE A 142 -9.85 9.91 -13.11
CA PHE A 142 -9.34 9.07 -14.19
C PHE A 142 -10.11 9.33 -15.48
N SER A 143 -9.39 9.41 -16.59
CA SER A 143 -9.97 9.48 -17.94
C SER A 143 -9.23 8.52 -18.86
N GLU A 144 -9.95 7.86 -19.77
CA GLU A 144 -9.33 6.97 -20.75
C GLU A 144 -8.45 7.76 -21.72
N THR A 145 -7.36 7.14 -22.17
CA THR A 145 -6.46 7.72 -23.16
C THR A 145 -5.95 6.65 -24.12
N ASN A 146 -5.97 6.99 -25.42
CA ASN A 146 -5.41 6.15 -26.47
C ASN A 146 -3.91 6.38 -26.67
N THR A 147 -3.33 7.37 -25.98
CA THR A 147 -1.90 7.73 -26.06
C THR A 147 -1.26 7.77 -24.67
N PRO A 148 -1.26 6.64 -23.93
CA PRO A 148 -0.66 6.61 -22.60
C PRO A 148 0.85 6.83 -22.68
N LYS A 149 1.36 7.82 -21.95
CA LYS A 149 2.79 7.98 -21.71
C LYS A 149 3.21 6.97 -20.66
N VAL A 150 3.66 5.79 -21.11
CA VAL A 150 4.10 4.71 -20.24
C VAL A 150 5.58 4.86 -19.93
N THR A 151 5.92 5.02 -18.66
CA THR A 151 7.31 5.03 -18.18
C THR A 151 7.79 3.61 -17.87
N ALA A 152 9.05 3.29 -18.17
CA ALA A 152 9.63 1.96 -17.93
C ALA A 152 9.56 1.51 -16.46
N ILE A 153 9.63 2.46 -15.51
CA ILE A 153 9.57 2.16 -14.07
C ILE A 153 8.26 1.48 -13.63
N SER A 154 7.18 1.66 -14.40
CA SER A 154 5.87 1.06 -14.13
C SER A 154 5.87 -0.47 -14.16
N ASP A 155 6.80 -1.10 -14.91
CA ASP A 155 6.97 -2.58 -14.96
C ASP A 155 7.42 -3.18 -13.63
N TYR A 156 8.01 -2.36 -12.75
CA TYR A 156 8.58 -2.80 -11.49
C TYR A 156 7.64 -2.66 -10.30
N ILE A 157 6.42 -2.12 -10.47
CA ILE A 157 5.43 -1.94 -9.38
C ILE A 157 5.17 -3.26 -8.65
N TYR A 158 5.01 -4.36 -9.40
CA TYR A 158 4.74 -5.69 -8.85
C TYR A 158 6.00 -6.43 -8.41
N GLN A 159 7.16 -6.12 -8.99
CA GLN A 159 8.41 -6.82 -8.73
C GLN A 159 9.12 -6.27 -7.48
N ARG A 160 8.89 -4.99 -7.18
CA ARG A 160 9.44 -4.29 -6.03
C ARG A 160 9.16 -5.02 -4.71
N LYS A 161 10.21 -5.15 -3.91
CA LYS A 161 10.18 -5.64 -2.53
C LYS A 161 11.24 -4.92 -1.69
N THR A 162 10.94 -4.69 -0.42
CA THR A 162 11.96 -4.21 0.53
C THR A 162 12.87 -5.38 0.91
N SER A 163 14.12 -5.36 0.43
CA SER A 163 15.15 -6.27 0.93
C SER A 163 15.88 -5.61 2.11
N ARG A 164 16.00 -6.35 3.22
CA ARG A 164 16.82 -5.99 4.38
C ARG A 164 18.10 -6.83 4.46
N LEU A 165 18.36 -7.62 3.42
CA LEU A 165 19.57 -8.42 3.30
C LEU A 165 20.70 -7.56 2.70
N GLN A 166 21.95 -7.98 2.90
CA GLN A 166 23.10 -7.35 2.28
C GLN A 166 22.98 -7.37 0.75
N TYR A 167 23.14 -6.22 0.11
CA TYR A 167 23.22 -6.10 -1.34
C TYR A 167 24.62 -6.50 -1.82
N LYS A 168 24.71 -7.15 -2.99
CA LYS A 168 25.95 -7.50 -3.67
C LYS A 168 25.98 -6.86 -5.06
N GLY A 169 27.17 -6.56 -5.57
CA GLY A 169 27.38 -5.92 -6.88
C GLY A 169 27.55 -4.40 -6.79
N THR A 170 27.98 -3.80 -7.89
CA THR A 170 28.09 -2.35 -8.08
C THR A 170 27.03 -1.88 -9.07
N ILE A 171 26.39 -0.76 -8.78
CA ILE A 171 25.51 -0.06 -9.74
C ILE A 171 26.42 0.94 -10.46
N SER A 172 26.50 0.88 -11.79
CA SER A 172 27.20 1.93 -12.55
C SER A 172 26.40 3.22 -12.55
N ASP A 173 27.07 4.35 -12.64
CA ASP A 173 26.41 5.67 -12.73
C ASP A 173 25.50 5.74 -13.95
N GLU A 174 25.87 5.13 -15.08
CA GLU A 174 25.01 4.99 -16.25
C GLU A 174 23.72 4.22 -15.94
N ALA A 175 23.82 3.07 -15.27
CA ALA A 175 22.64 2.28 -14.91
C ALA A 175 21.73 3.04 -13.93
N PHE A 176 22.30 3.84 -13.04
CA PHE A 176 21.54 4.70 -12.13
C PHE A 176 20.82 5.83 -12.88
N LYS A 177 21.49 6.49 -13.83
CA LYS A 177 20.89 7.57 -14.64
C LYS A 177 19.73 7.07 -15.50
N THR A 178 19.87 5.91 -16.14
CA THR A 178 18.78 5.30 -16.94
C THR A 178 17.54 4.95 -16.12
N LEU A 179 17.66 4.79 -14.80
CA LEU A 179 16.50 4.55 -13.92
C LEU A 179 15.78 5.84 -13.49
N LEU A 180 16.40 7.01 -13.66
CA LEU A 180 15.84 8.32 -13.28
C LEU A 180 15.14 9.05 -14.43
N GLU A 181 15.33 8.59 -15.68
CA GLU A 181 14.71 9.10 -16.91
C GLU A 181 13.42 8.33 -17.25
#